data_AF-A0A6M2DY26-F1
#
_entry.id   AF-A0A6M2DY26-F1
#
_cell.length_a   1.000
_cell.length_b   1.000
_cell.length_c   1.000
_cell.angle_alpha   90.00
_cell.angle_beta   90.00
_cell.angle_gamma   90.00
#
_symmetry.space_group_name_H-M   'P 1'
#
loop_
_entity.id
_entity.type
_entity.pdbx_description
1 polymer ?
#
loop_
_entity_poly.entity_id
_entity_poly.type
_entity_poly.pdbx_seq_one_letter_code
_entity_poly.pdbx_strand_id
1 'polypeptide(L)'
;MPGDSISYFVWFLFILFFLNTSSSQASSSSHHEVSKHKKDWDVLIFTQHWPATVCYQWREREDRHRCSMPSNDIWTVHGIWPTKFGTVGPAFCNDTWKFDQEQLEPIQDQLNRYWINIEKDTPRNSLWKHEWMKHGTCAAVLPELNTENKYFSKGLEWLQEYSMSKVLQRVDIQPNNTFDPIEIYSGVKKVLNKNPAMECMHDVKTGLSYIFEIRICFDKQLKLTDCDGIKSRLRHLGDSKILTNCDLHKQVIYPEVIELPKKSVLPQEDIPYQWSIFDLYKLIYFIQWFTF
;
A
#
# COMPACT_ATOMS: atom_id res chain seq x y z
N MET A 1 32.72 85.77 -43.81
CA MET A 1 32.43 86.58 -42.61
C MET A 1 30.97 86.36 -42.24
N PRO A 2 30.70 86.15 -40.95
CA PRO A 2 30.16 84.91 -40.38
C PRO A 2 28.60 84.89 -40.38
N GLY A 3 27.93 83.75 -40.25
CA GLY A 3 28.34 82.45 -39.74
C GLY A 3 27.49 82.09 -38.51
N ASP A 4 26.50 81.22 -38.73
CA ASP A 4 25.68 80.61 -37.67
C ASP A 4 26.51 79.54 -36.93
N SER A 5 26.69 79.72 -35.62
CA SER A 5 27.46 78.81 -34.77
C SER A 5 26.61 77.64 -34.30
N ILE A 6 26.83 76.49 -34.92
CA ILE A 6 26.61 75.15 -34.36
C ILE A 6 27.90 74.74 -33.61
N SER A 7 27.76 74.17 -32.41
CA SER A 7 28.85 73.64 -31.58
C SER A 7 28.24 72.74 -30.50
N TYR A 8 28.65 71.51 -30.17
CA TYR A 8 29.53 70.47 -30.75
C TYR A 8 29.12 69.14 -30.05
N PHE A 9 28.96 68.06 -30.82
CA PHE A 9 29.55 66.70 -30.69
C PHE A 9 30.05 66.24 -29.29
N VAL A 10 29.83 64.99 -28.81
CA VAL A 10 30.52 63.71 -29.17
C VAL A 10 29.86 62.54 -28.36
N TRP A 11 29.23 61.56 -29.02
CA TRP A 11 29.55 60.10 -29.13
C TRP A 11 29.63 59.16 -27.88
N PHE A 12 28.76 58.13 -27.94
CA PHE A 12 28.94 56.67 -27.68
C PHE A 12 28.70 55.98 -26.31
N LEU A 13 27.70 55.06 -26.35
CA LEU A 13 27.51 53.71 -25.73
C LEU A 13 28.11 53.38 -24.33
N PHE A 14 27.27 52.86 -23.41
CA PHE A 14 27.33 51.49 -22.83
C PHE A 14 26.36 51.27 -21.61
N ILE A 15 25.67 50.11 -21.63
CA ILE A 15 25.33 49.16 -20.52
C ILE A 15 24.26 49.47 -19.45
N LEU A 16 23.22 48.61 -19.47
CA LEU A 16 22.45 47.92 -18.40
C LEU A 16 22.60 48.40 -16.94
N PHE A 17 21.47 48.62 -16.24
CA PHE A 17 20.94 47.70 -15.19
C PHE A 17 19.61 48.22 -14.60
N PHE A 18 18.86 47.25 -14.06
CA PHE A 18 17.43 47.20 -13.70
C PHE A 18 16.95 48.07 -12.52
N LEU A 19 15.62 48.33 -12.48
CA LEU A 19 14.63 47.79 -11.51
C LEU A 19 13.26 48.51 -11.73
N ASN A 20 12.29 47.88 -12.41
CA ASN A 20 11.22 47.00 -11.91
C ASN A 20 10.27 47.62 -10.86
N THR A 21 9.04 47.96 -11.30
CA THR A 21 7.81 47.69 -10.53
C THR A 21 6.70 47.26 -11.50
N SER A 22 6.55 45.94 -11.66
CA SER A 22 5.34 45.35 -12.26
C SER A 22 4.67 44.50 -11.19
N SER A 23 3.43 44.86 -10.89
CA SER A 23 2.53 44.20 -9.95
C SER A 23 2.29 42.74 -10.33
N SER A 24 2.67 41.84 -9.43
CA SER A 24 2.38 40.41 -9.53
C SER A 24 1.14 40.05 -8.69
N GLN A 25 0.00 39.91 -9.36
CA GLN A 25 -1.16 39.17 -8.85
C GLN A 25 -1.38 37.97 -9.77
N ALA A 26 -1.06 36.76 -9.28
CA ALA A 26 -1.67 35.46 -9.63
C ALA A 26 -0.73 34.30 -9.24
N SER A 27 -0.94 33.70 -8.06
CA SER A 27 -0.43 32.36 -7.71
C SER A 27 -1.11 31.86 -6.42
N SER A 28 -2.41 31.58 -6.47
CA SER A 28 -3.10 30.90 -5.35
C SER A 28 -4.11 29.82 -5.77
N SER A 29 -4.47 29.74 -7.06
CA SER A 29 -5.41 28.74 -7.57
C SER A 29 -4.76 27.36 -7.81
N SER A 30 -3.52 27.32 -8.30
CA SER A 30 -2.83 26.07 -8.67
C SER A 30 -2.48 25.19 -7.47
N HIS A 31 -2.02 25.77 -6.36
CA HIS A 31 -1.76 25.01 -5.12
C HIS A 31 -3.04 24.47 -4.48
N HIS A 32 -4.16 25.21 -4.58
CA HIS A 32 -5.43 24.76 -4.05
C HIS A 32 -6.03 23.61 -4.87
N GLU A 33 -6.00 23.67 -6.21
CA GLU A 33 -6.46 22.57 -7.09
C GLU A 33 -5.60 21.32 -6.98
N VAL A 34 -4.27 21.44 -6.97
CA VAL A 34 -3.35 20.29 -6.83
C VAL A 34 -3.53 19.61 -5.45
N SER A 35 -3.77 20.38 -4.39
CA SER A 35 -4.06 19.80 -3.06
C SER A 35 -5.43 19.11 -3.00
N LYS A 36 -6.43 19.63 -3.72
CA LYS A 36 -7.79 19.08 -3.79
C LYS A 36 -7.81 17.74 -4.52
N HIS A 37 -7.04 17.60 -5.60
CA HIS A 37 -6.91 16.33 -6.34
C HIS A 37 -6.15 15.25 -5.58
N LYS A 38 -5.17 15.61 -4.75
CA LYS A 38 -4.47 14.61 -3.92
C LYS A 38 -5.39 13.99 -2.87
N LYS A 39 -6.42 14.69 -2.40
CA LYS A 39 -7.27 14.23 -1.28
C LYS A 39 -8.65 13.72 -1.72
N ASP A 40 -8.86 13.58 -3.03
CA ASP A 40 -10.10 13.09 -3.60
C ASP A 40 -10.05 11.56 -3.81
N TRP A 41 -10.90 10.84 -3.10
CA TRP A 41 -11.02 9.38 -3.13
C TRP A 41 -12.46 8.95 -2.85
N ASP A 42 -12.84 7.73 -3.19
CA ASP A 42 -14.24 7.27 -3.17
C ASP A 42 -14.53 6.27 -2.05
N VAL A 43 -13.56 5.41 -1.74
CA VAL A 43 -13.72 4.29 -0.81
C VAL A 43 -12.47 4.13 0.06
N LEU A 44 -12.64 3.57 1.26
CA LEU A 44 -11.54 3.10 2.10
C LEU A 44 -11.41 1.59 1.93
N ILE A 45 -10.24 1.12 1.52
CA ILE A 45 -9.93 -0.31 1.49
C ILE A 45 -9.27 -0.67 2.82
N PHE A 46 -9.93 -1.49 3.63
CA PHE A 46 -9.31 -2.12 4.80
C PHE A 46 -8.69 -3.45 4.38
N THR A 47 -7.37 -3.54 4.43
CA THR A 47 -6.62 -4.73 4.02
C THR A 47 -6.03 -5.46 5.21
N GLN A 48 -6.25 -6.77 5.22
CA GLN A 48 -5.64 -7.71 6.15
C GLN A 48 -4.77 -8.67 5.33
N HIS A 49 -3.57 -8.97 5.83
CA HIS A 49 -2.67 -9.94 5.20
C HIS A 49 -2.44 -11.18 6.08
N TRP A 50 -2.08 -12.29 5.45
CA TRP A 50 -1.75 -13.52 6.16
C TRP A 50 -0.26 -13.56 6.51
N PRO A 51 0.11 -13.51 7.81
CA PRO A 51 1.50 -13.37 8.24
C PRO A 51 2.46 -14.41 7.66
N ALA A 52 2.03 -15.68 7.54
CA ALA A 52 2.89 -16.74 7.02
C ALA A 52 3.25 -16.50 5.54
N THR A 53 2.30 -16.05 4.73
CA THR A 53 2.55 -15.73 3.32
C THR A 53 3.39 -14.47 3.16
N VAL A 54 3.16 -13.44 3.99
CA VAL A 54 4.01 -12.23 4.03
C VAL A 54 5.45 -12.60 4.37
N CYS A 55 5.64 -13.43 5.41
CA CYS A 55 6.95 -13.91 5.81
C CYS A 55 7.63 -14.72 4.70
N TYR A 56 6.90 -15.63 4.04
CA TYR A 56 7.42 -16.40 2.92
C TYR A 56 7.90 -15.48 1.79
N GLN A 57 7.08 -14.51 1.40
CA GLN A 57 7.45 -13.53 0.36
C GLN A 57 8.68 -12.70 0.77
N TRP A 58 8.76 -12.30 2.04
CA TRP A 58 9.91 -11.56 2.58
C TRP A 58 11.21 -12.37 2.48
N ARG A 59 11.16 -13.67 2.84
CA ARG A 59 12.30 -14.58 2.78
C ARG A 59 12.72 -14.97 1.36
N GLU A 60 11.79 -14.95 0.41
CA GLU A 60 12.12 -15.19 -1.01
C GLU A 60 12.95 -14.06 -1.63
N ARG A 61 12.94 -12.86 -1.03
CA ARG A 61 13.77 -11.72 -1.50
C ARG A 61 15.24 -11.91 -1.14
N GLU A 62 15.53 -12.44 0.03
CA GLU A 62 16.89 -12.66 0.52
C GLU A 62 16.94 -13.72 1.64
N ASP A 63 17.88 -14.67 1.55
CA ASP A 63 17.94 -15.81 2.46
C ASP A 63 18.16 -15.44 3.94
N ARG A 64 18.77 -14.27 4.21
CA ARG A 64 19.04 -13.77 5.56
C ARG A 64 17.82 -13.15 6.24
N HIS A 65 16.76 -12.89 5.49
CA HIS A 65 15.56 -12.25 6.02
C HIS A 65 14.88 -13.12 7.08
N ARG A 66 14.46 -12.47 8.15
CA ARG A 66 13.71 -13.07 9.27
C ARG A 66 12.36 -12.37 9.41
N CYS A 67 11.46 -13.06 10.09
CA CYS A 67 10.11 -12.57 10.30
C CYS A 67 9.81 -12.36 11.78
N SER A 68 8.95 -11.38 12.05
CA SER A 68 8.27 -11.24 13.34
C SER A 68 6.87 -11.82 13.17
N MET A 69 6.58 -12.93 13.84
CA MET A 69 5.31 -13.64 13.68
C MET A 69 4.38 -13.32 14.86
N PRO A 70 3.05 -13.21 14.65
CA PRO A 70 2.12 -13.18 15.76
C PRO A 70 2.10 -14.52 16.49
N SER A 71 1.68 -14.53 17.75
CA SER A 71 1.71 -15.74 18.59
C SER A 71 0.68 -16.81 18.23
N ASN A 72 -0.31 -16.49 17.40
CA ASN A 72 -1.43 -17.36 17.01
C ASN A 72 -1.69 -17.21 15.50
N ASP A 73 -2.48 -18.14 14.95
CA ASP A 73 -3.04 -18.10 13.59
C ASP A 73 -4.06 -16.96 13.42
N ILE A 74 -3.55 -15.73 13.30
CA ILE A 74 -4.36 -14.53 13.12
C ILE A 74 -3.98 -13.78 11.86
N TRP A 75 -4.99 -13.24 11.19
CA TRP A 75 -4.79 -12.19 10.20
C TRP A 75 -4.39 -10.89 10.90
N THR A 76 -3.44 -10.16 10.31
CA THR A 76 -2.97 -8.87 10.81
C THR A 76 -3.34 -7.77 9.82
N VAL A 77 -3.53 -6.56 10.33
CA VAL A 77 -3.80 -5.38 9.49
C VAL A 77 -2.55 -5.08 8.67
N HIS A 78 -2.76 -4.89 7.37
CA HIS A 78 -1.75 -4.26 6.52
C HIS A 78 -1.99 -2.75 6.50
N GLY A 79 -3.24 -2.30 6.28
CA GLY A 79 -3.53 -0.90 5.99
C GLY A 79 -4.99 -0.49 5.84
N ILE A 80 -5.23 0.82 5.87
CA ILE A 80 -6.50 1.46 5.46
C ILE A 80 -6.19 2.42 4.32
N TRP A 81 -6.66 2.11 3.11
CA TRP A 81 -6.21 2.81 1.91
C TRP A 81 -7.35 3.59 1.26
N PRO A 82 -7.37 4.93 1.41
CA PRO A 82 -8.20 5.80 0.58
C PRO A 82 -7.92 5.55 -0.89
N THR A 83 -8.95 5.16 -1.63
CA THR A 83 -8.84 4.77 -3.02
C THR A 83 -9.90 5.46 -3.86
N LYS A 84 -9.48 6.07 -4.96
CA LYS A 84 -10.34 6.54 -6.03
C LYS A 84 -10.59 5.39 -7.00
N PHE A 85 -11.85 5.14 -7.36
CA PHE A 85 -12.21 4.04 -8.26
C PHE A 85 -11.46 4.12 -9.59
N GLY A 86 -11.09 2.97 -10.14
CA GLY A 86 -10.26 2.85 -11.34
C GLY A 86 -8.78 3.22 -11.14
N THR A 87 -8.36 3.62 -9.93
CA THR A 87 -6.97 3.98 -9.62
C THR A 87 -6.41 3.14 -8.47
N VAL A 88 -5.12 3.35 -8.13
CA VAL A 88 -4.42 2.69 -7.01
C VAL A 88 -4.14 3.64 -5.85
N GLY A 89 -4.63 4.88 -5.91
CA GLY A 89 -4.37 5.93 -4.93
C GLY A 89 -5.63 6.73 -4.62
N PRO A 90 -5.51 7.90 -3.97
CA PRO A 90 -4.30 8.72 -3.87
C PRO A 90 -3.27 8.21 -2.85
N ALA A 91 -2.07 8.79 -2.89
CA ALA A 91 -0.96 8.47 -2.00
C ALA A 91 -0.18 9.73 -1.63
N PHE A 92 0.45 9.72 -0.45
CA PHE A 92 1.32 10.79 0.06
C PHE A 92 0.65 12.18 -0.02
N CYS A 93 -0.56 12.29 0.52
CA CYS A 93 -1.41 13.47 0.35
C CYS A 93 -0.95 14.69 1.15
N ASN A 94 -0.07 14.50 2.14
CA ASN A 94 0.55 15.58 2.88
C ASN A 94 1.97 15.19 3.34
N ASP A 95 2.99 15.78 2.73
CA ASP A 95 4.39 15.55 3.05
C ASP A 95 4.89 16.36 4.27
N THR A 96 4.14 17.37 4.70
CA THR A 96 4.44 18.17 5.90
C THR A 96 4.01 17.47 7.19
N TRP A 97 3.04 16.54 7.11
CA TRP A 97 2.58 15.75 8.24
C TRP A 97 3.48 14.54 8.44
N LYS A 98 4.53 14.72 9.24
CA LYS A 98 5.47 13.65 9.58
C LYS A 98 4.80 12.67 10.55
N PHE A 99 5.21 11.41 10.44
CA PHE A 99 4.86 10.36 11.39
C PHE A 99 5.45 10.64 12.77
N ASP A 100 4.61 10.59 13.79
CA ASP A 100 4.94 10.80 15.19
C ASP A 100 4.50 9.59 16.03
N GLN A 101 5.49 8.73 16.32
CA GLN A 101 5.30 7.50 17.09
C GLN A 101 4.67 7.75 18.48
N GLU A 102 4.91 8.92 19.09
CA GLU A 102 4.41 9.24 20.44
C GLU A 102 2.88 9.30 20.48
N GLN A 103 2.24 9.64 19.35
CA GLN A 103 0.77 9.64 19.22
C GLN A 103 0.16 8.23 19.36
N LEU A 104 0.98 7.19 19.18
CA LEU A 104 0.55 5.80 19.18
C LEU A 104 0.80 5.09 20.50
N GLU A 105 1.50 5.71 21.46
CA GLU A 105 1.78 5.12 22.77
C GLU A 105 0.53 4.51 23.45
N PRO A 106 -0.66 5.15 23.45
CA PRO A 106 -1.85 4.58 24.07
C PRO A 106 -2.35 3.25 23.45
N ILE A 107 -1.97 2.96 22.20
CA ILE A 107 -2.42 1.78 21.44
C ILE A 107 -1.26 0.91 20.94
N GLN A 108 -0.03 1.17 21.38
CA GLN A 108 1.17 0.57 20.83
C GLN A 108 1.19 -0.96 21.00
N ASP A 109 0.72 -1.48 22.15
CA ASP A 109 0.62 -2.92 22.39
C ASP A 109 -0.35 -3.61 21.43
N GLN A 110 -1.46 -2.95 21.09
CA GLN A 110 -2.41 -3.47 20.12
C GLN A 110 -1.79 -3.48 18.73
N LEU A 111 -1.11 -2.39 18.33
CA LEU A 111 -0.41 -2.33 17.05
C LEU A 111 0.69 -3.39 16.92
N ASN A 112 1.47 -3.60 17.98
CA ASN A 112 2.49 -4.64 18.03
C ASN A 112 1.95 -6.06 17.83
N ARG A 113 0.68 -6.29 18.17
CA ARG A 113 0.03 -7.60 18.06
C ARG A 113 -0.75 -7.77 16.77
N TYR A 114 -1.44 -6.73 16.34
CA TYR A 114 -2.50 -6.80 15.33
C TYR A 114 -2.19 -6.05 14.05
N TRP A 115 -1.22 -5.14 14.07
CA TRP A 115 -0.72 -4.40 12.91
C TRP A 115 0.81 -4.51 12.87
N ILE A 116 1.30 -5.71 13.16
CA ILE A 116 2.73 -5.99 13.35
C ILE A 116 3.51 -5.87 12.04
N ASN A 117 4.71 -5.31 12.13
CA ASN A 117 5.66 -5.40 11.03
C ASN A 117 6.29 -6.80 10.98
N ILE A 118 5.86 -7.61 10.00
CA ILE A 118 6.38 -8.97 9.79
C ILE A 118 7.85 -8.95 9.32
N GLU A 119 8.30 -7.91 8.62
CA GLU A 119 9.66 -7.80 8.07
C GLU A 119 10.68 -7.41 9.16
N LYS A 120 11.12 -8.38 9.97
CA LYS A 120 11.90 -8.18 11.20
C LYS A 120 13.21 -7.41 11.03
N ASP A 121 13.83 -7.48 9.85
CA ASP A 121 15.10 -6.82 9.57
C ASP A 121 14.93 -5.36 9.10
N THR A 122 13.74 -4.79 9.30
CA THR A 122 13.42 -3.37 9.11
C THR A 122 13.05 -2.70 10.44
N PRO A 123 13.06 -1.35 10.55
CA PRO A 123 12.67 -0.68 11.79
C PRO A 123 11.27 -1.10 12.26
N ARG A 124 11.09 -1.27 13.58
CA ARG A 124 9.84 -1.79 14.16
C ARG A 124 8.58 -1.05 13.69
N ASN A 125 8.66 0.27 13.58
CA ASN A 125 7.57 1.15 13.19
C ASN A 125 7.60 1.55 11.70
N SER A 126 8.44 0.92 10.87
CA SER A 126 8.55 1.24 9.44
C SER A 126 7.22 1.08 8.71
N LEU A 127 6.48 0.02 9.02
CA LEU A 127 5.14 -0.24 8.50
C LEU A 127 4.18 0.89 8.87
N TRP A 128 4.06 1.23 10.16
CA TRP A 128 3.14 2.30 10.60
C TRP A 128 3.50 3.65 9.99
N LYS A 129 4.79 3.97 9.95
CA LYS A 129 5.28 5.18 9.29
C LYS A 129 4.88 5.20 7.81
N HIS A 130 5.06 4.09 7.09
CA HIS A 130 4.68 3.98 5.68
C HIS A 130 3.17 4.15 5.51
N GLU A 131 2.37 3.43 6.28
CA GLU A 131 0.91 3.46 6.21
C GLU A 131 0.34 4.84 6.52
N TRP A 132 0.86 5.53 7.54
CA TRP A 132 0.42 6.90 7.84
C TRP A 132 0.80 7.87 6.72
N MET A 133 2.10 7.92 6.37
CA MET A 133 2.61 8.89 5.39
C MET A 133 1.92 8.73 4.04
N LYS A 134 1.73 7.48 3.60
CA LYS A 134 1.17 7.20 2.27
C LYS A 134 -0.35 7.24 2.24
N HIS A 135 -1.03 6.66 3.23
CA HIS A 135 -2.47 6.47 3.20
C HIS A 135 -3.21 7.29 4.28
N GLY A 136 -2.72 7.32 5.51
CA GLY A 136 -3.32 8.06 6.61
C GLY A 136 -3.45 9.56 6.34
N THR A 137 -2.43 10.18 5.73
CA THR A 137 -2.48 11.61 5.32
C THR A 137 -3.58 11.91 4.31
N CYS A 138 -4.02 10.91 3.53
CA CYS A 138 -5.13 11.01 2.58
C CYS A 138 -6.48 10.77 3.27
N ALA A 139 -6.53 9.86 4.24
CA ALA A 139 -7.73 9.51 5.00
C ALA A 139 -8.19 10.64 5.92
N ALA A 140 -7.24 11.44 6.38
CA ALA A 140 -7.43 12.51 7.35
C ALA A 140 -8.29 13.70 6.91
N VAL A 141 -8.87 13.65 5.70
CA VAL A 141 -10.03 14.49 5.34
C VAL A 141 -11.28 14.14 6.14
N LEU A 142 -11.37 12.91 6.66
CA LEU A 142 -12.44 12.49 7.56
C LEU A 142 -12.08 12.83 9.02
N PRO A 143 -12.95 13.52 9.77
CA PRO A 143 -12.73 13.84 11.19
C PRO A 143 -12.43 12.62 12.08
N GLU A 144 -12.95 11.45 11.70
CA GLU A 144 -12.77 10.16 12.37
C GLU A 144 -11.39 9.55 12.14
N LEU A 145 -10.61 10.05 11.16
CA LEU A 145 -9.29 9.53 10.76
C LEU A 145 -8.22 10.64 10.72
N ASN A 146 -8.52 11.83 11.22
CA ASN A 146 -7.70 13.03 11.02
C ASN A 146 -6.44 13.16 11.90
N THR A 147 -6.09 12.11 12.63
CA THR A 147 -4.86 12.02 13.42
C THR A 147 -4.31 10.60 13.32
N GLU A 148 -3.02 10.42 13.60
CA GLU A 148 -2.39 9.09 13.64
C GLU A 148 -3.15 8.15 14.58
N ASN A 149 -3.35 8.57 15.83
CA ASN A 149 -4.06 7.77 16.82
C ASN A 149 -5.44 7.31 16.33
N LYS A 150 -6.23 8.22 15.74
CA LYS A 150 -7.56 7.90 15.21
C LYS A 150 -7.52 6.93 14.02
N TYR A 151 -6.60 7.16 13.07
CA TYR A 151 -6.43 6.31 11.89
C TYR A 151 -6.08 4.87 12.29
N PHE A 152 -5.08 4.72 13.16
CA PHE A 152 -4.65 3.41 13.63
C PHE A 152 -5.68 2.74 14.54
N SER A 153 -6.31 3.50 15.44
CA SER A 153 -7.40 2.97 16.30
C SER A 153 -8.56 2.45 15.46
N LYS A 154 -8.94 3.13 14.37
CA LYS A 154 -10.02 2.65 13.50
C LYS A 154 -9.68 1.33 12.83
N GLY A 155 -8.43 1.12 12.39
CA GLY A 155 -8.02 -0.16 11.81
C GLY A 155 -8.02 -1.30 12.83
N LEU A 156 -7.65 -1.02 14.07
CA LEU A 156 -7.74 -1.99 15.17
C LEU A 156 -9.20 -2.35 15.51
N GLU A 157 -10.09 -1.35 15.54
CA GLU A 157 -11.54 -1.54 15.72
C GLU A 157 -12.12 -2.41 14.60
N TRP A 158 -11.82 -2.10 13.34
CA TRP A 158 -12.26 -2.91 12.21
C TRP A 158 -11.68 -4.31 12.21
N LEU A 159 -10.44 -4.52 12.66
CA LEU A 159 -9.92 -5.88 12.83
C LEU A 159 -10.71 -6.64 13.89
N GLN A 160 -11.06 -6.00 15.01
CA GLN A 160 -11.82 -6.65 16.09
C GLN A 160 -13.19 -7.15 15.58
N GLU A 161 -13.86 -6.34 14.77
CA GLU A 161 -15.19 -6.61 14.21
C GLU A 161 -15.14 -7.55 12.99
N TYR A 162 -14.21 -7.31 12.06
CA TYR A 162 -14.14 -7.93 10.74
C TYR A 162 -12.86 -8.75 10.52
N SER A 163 -12.28 -9.33 11.57
CA SER A 163 -11.11 -10.21 11.45
C SER A 163 -11.39 -11.34 10.45
N MET A 164 -10.51 -11.51 9.46
CA MET A 164 -10.63 -12.57 8.47
C MET A 164 -10.54 -13.97 9.09
N SER A 165 -9.83 -14.14 10.22
CA SER A 165 -9.88 -15.40 10.98
C SER A 165 -11.32 -15.76 11.38
N LYS A 166 -12.10 -14.80 11.90
CA LYS A 166 -13.49 -15.04 12.32
C LYS A 166 -14.43 -15.19 11.12
N VAL A 167 -14.22 -14.40 10.07
CA VAL A 167 -15.05 -14.42 8.87
C VAL A 167 -14.91 -15.75 8.13
N LEU A 168 -13.68 -16.21 7.90
CA LEU A 168 -13.40 -17.47 7.21
C LEU A 168 -13.81 -18.68 8.06
N GLN A 169 -13.63 -18.63 9.38
CA GLN A 169 -14.07 -19.69 10.28
C GLN A 169 -15.58 -19.95 10.21
N ARG A 170 -16.42 -18.92 9.99
CA ARG A 170 -17.88 -19.08 9.86
C ARG A 170 -18.33 -19.85 8.62
N VAL A 171 -17.40 -20.10 7.69
CA VAL A 171 -17.62 -20.87 6.47
C VAL A 171 -16.63 -22.03 6.37
N ASP A 172 -16.10 -22.48 7.52
CA ASP A 172 -15.21 -23.63 7.66
C ASP A 172 -13.89 -23.55 6.87
N ILE A 173 -13.44 -22.33 6.56
CA ILE A 173 -12.14 -22.07 5.93
C ILE A 173 -11.13 -21.73 7.03
N GLN A 174 -10.14 -22.60 7.21
CA GLN A 174 -9.13 -22.53 8.26
C GLN A 174 -7.72 -22.75 7.67
N PRO A 175 -6.66 -22.24 8.32
CA PRO A 175 -5.30 -22.49 7.87
C PRO A 175 -4.95 -23.99 7.93
N ASN A 176 -3.79 -24.33 7.36
CA ASN A 176 -3.33 -25.71 7.14
C ASN A 176 -4.18 -26.49 6.12
N ASN A 177 -4.65 -25.81 5.07
CA ASN A 177 -5.44 -26.44 4.02
C ASN A 177 -5.27 -25.69 2.67
N THR A 178 -5.87 -26.23 1.61
CA THR A 178 -5.94 -25.63 0.28
C THR A 178 -7.39 -25.45 -0.14
N PHE A 179 -7.70 -24.33 -0.79
CA PHE A 179 -9.06 -24.00 -1.19
C PHE A 179 -9.14 -23.50 -2.63
N ASP A 180 -10.31 -23.64 -3.23
CA ASP A 180 -10.64 -22.93 -4.46
C ASP A 180 -10.72 -21.42 -4.14
N PRO A 181 -10.06 -20.53 -4.91
CA PRO A 181 -10.19 -19.08 -4.74
C PRO A 181 -11.65 -18.58 -4.69
N ILE A 182 -12.54 -19.21 -5.46
CA ILE A 182 -13.97 -18.87 -5.52
C ILE A 182 -14.65 -19.20 -4.19
N GLU A 183 -14.26 -20.31 -3.53
CA GLU A 183 -14.77 -20.71 -2.23
C GLU A 183 -14.43 -19.66 -1.16
N ILE A 184 -13.16 -19.23 -1.09
CA ILE A 184 -12.73 -18.19 -0.15
C ILE A 184 -13.48 -16.88 -0.40
N TYR A 185 -13.50 -16.42 -1.67
CA TYR A 185 -14.16 -15.17 -2.04
C TYR A 185 -15.66 -15.19 -1.70
N SER A 186 -16.35 -16.26 -2.11
CA SER A 186 -17.79 -16.41 -1.88
C SER A 186 -18.13 -16.60 -0.41
N GLY A 187 -17.25 -17.24 0.37
CA GLY A 187 -17.35 -17.38 1.81
C GLY A 187 -17.32 -16.04 2.53
N VAL A 188 -16.32 -15.20 2.24
CA VAL A 188 -16.23 -13.83 2.79
C VAL A 188 -17.47 -13.02 2.39
N LYS A 189 -17.86 -13.07 1.11
CA LYS A 189 -19.07 -12.39 0.63
C LYS A 189 -20.34 -12.85 1.34
N LYS A 190 -20.50 -14.16 1.58
CA LYS A 190 -21.66 -14.74 2.27
C LYS A 190 -21.77 -14.23 3.70
N VAL A 191 -20.64 -14.15 4.41
CA VAL A 191 -20.62 -13.72 5.82
C VAL A 191 -20.83 -12.21 5.97
N LEU A 192 -20.23 -11.41 5.09
CA LEU A 192 -20.24 -9.95 5.18
C LEU A 192 -21.33 -9.28 4.35
N ASN A 193 -21.98 -10.03 3.46
CA ASN A 193 -22.96 -9.54 2.50
C ASN A 193 -22.44 -8.37 1.64
N LYS A 194 -21.14 -8.39 1.32
CA LYS A 194 -20.42 -7.39 0.52
C LYS A 194 -19.37 -8.06 -0.35
N ASN A 195 -19.10 -7.50 -1.52
CA ASN A 195 -18.05 -7.98 -2.42
C ASN A 195 -16.67 -7.61 -1.84
N PRO A 196 -15.85 -8.58 -1.42
CA PRO A 196 -14.47 -8.31 -1.01
C PRO A 196 -13.56 -8.16 -2.23
N ALA A 197 -12.28 -7.92 -1.99
CA ALA A 197 -11.21 -8.29 -2.90
C ALA A 197 -10.22 -9.24 -2.21
N MET A 198 -9.55 -10.08 -2.98
CA MET A 198 -8.61 -11.07 -2.47
C MET A 198 -7.34 -11.05 -3.30
N GLU A 199 -6.18 -11.22 -2.66
CA GLU A 199 -4.91 -11.39 -3.35
C GLU A 199 -4.18 -12.64 -2.88
N CYS A 200 -3.49 -13.27 -3.83
CA CYS A 200 -2.59 -14.37 -3.68
C CYS A 200 -1.17 -13.96 -4.06
N MET A 201 -0.21 -14.58 -3.38
CA MET A 201 1.20 -14.58 -3.75
C MET A 201 1.48 -15.84 -4.55
N HIS A 202 2.04 -15.66 -5.75
CA HIS A 202 2.45 -16.76 -6.61
C HIS A 202 3.95 -16.99 -6.49
N ASP A 203 4.35 -18.18 -6.03
CA ASP A 203 5.74 -18.59 -6.08
C ASP A 203 6.06 -19.11 -7.47
N VAL A 204 6.83 -18.32 -8.23
CA VAL A 204 7.25 -18.65 -9.59
C VAL A 204 8.16 -19.88 -9.66
N LYS A 205 8.86 -20.24 -8.58
CA LYS A 205 9.79 -21.37 -8.54
C LYS A 205 9.06 -22.70 -8.42
N THR A 206 8.06 -22.76 -7.54
CA THR A 206 7.26 -23.98 -7.32
C THR A 206 5.97 -24.00 -8.14
N GLY A 207 5.54 -22.86 -8.67
CA GLY A 207 4.25 -22.70 -9.33
C GLY A 207 3.06 -22.69 -8.36
N LEU A 208 3.31 -22.70 -7.05
CA LEU A 208 2.28 -22.70 -6.01
C LEU A 208 1.70 -21.31 -5.78
N SER A 209 0.48 -21.25 -5.26
CA SER A 209 -0.24 -20.02 -4.94
C SER A 209 -0.63 -20.04 -3.47
N TYR A 210 -0.44 -18.94 -2.77
CA TYR A 210 -0.71 -18.80 -1.34
C TYR A 210 -1.62 -17.60 -1.10
N ILE A 211 -2.59 -17.75 -0.20
CA ILE A 211 -3.45 -16.62 0.17
C ILE A 211 -2.59 -15.54 0.83
N PHE A 212 -2.69 -14.31 0.35
CA PHE A 212 -1.82 -13.22 0.77
C PHE A 212 -2.61 -12.14 1.48
N GLU A 213 -3.64 -11.60 0.84
CA GLU A 213 -4.47 -10.52 1.38
C GLU A 213 -5.95 -10.77 1.15
N ILE A 214 -6.77 -10.32 2.10
CA ILE A 214 -8.20 -10.12 1.88
C ILE A 214 -8.53 -8.68 2.27
N ARG A 215 -9.30 -8.04 1.39
CA ARG A 215 -9.64 -6.63 1.45
C ARG A 215 -11.15 -6.49 1.53
N ILE A 216 -11.61 -5.67 2.46
CA ILE A 216 -13.00 -5.26 2.58
C ILE A 216 -13.06 -3.73 2.52
N CYS A 217 -14.20 -3.19 2.11
CA CYS A 217 -14.29 -1.77 1.78
C CYS A 217 -15.28 -1.04 2.67
N PHE A 218 -15.01 0.23 2.92
CA PHE A 218 -15.86 1.13 3.69
C PHE A 218 -16.12 2.42 2.92
N ASP A 219 -17.34 2.93 3.01
CA ASP A 219 -17.67 4.24 2.47
C ASP A 219 -17.10 5.37 3.34
N LYS A 220 -17.31 6.63 2.93
CA LYS A 220 -16.88 7.82 3.69
C LYS A 220 -17.60 8.02 5.01
N GLN A 221 -18.66 7.25 5.27
CA GLN A 221 -19.37 7.21 6.56
C GLN A 221 -18.86 6.03 7.42
N LEU A 222 -17.77 5.39 7.02
CA LEU A 222 -17.15 4.24 7.68
C LEU A 222 -18.09 3.03 7.78
N LYS A 223 -19.03 2.89 6.84
CA LYS A 223 -19.91 1.72 6.75
C LYS A 223 -19.40 0.74 5.72
N LEU A 224 -19.49 -0.55 6.06
CA LEU A 224 -19.08 -1.63 5.18
C LEU A 224 -19.83 -1.56 3.85
N THR A 225 -19.09 -1.56 2.74
CA THR A 225 -19.60 -1.42 1.38
C THR A 225 -18.87 -2.38 0.43
N ASP A 226 -19.36 -2.47 -0.80
CA ASP A 226 -18.79 -3.31 -1.84
C ASP A 226 -17.47 -2.73 -2.33
N CYS A 227 -16.47 -3.58 -2.58
CA CYS A 227 -15.19 -3.17 -3.16
C CYS A 227 -15.25 -2.95 -4.68
N ASP A 228 -16.43 -2.98 -5.28
CA ASP A 228 -16.59 -2.81 -6.73
C ASP A 228 -16.00 -1.48 -7.20
N GLY A 229 -15.25 -1.50 -8.32
CA GLY A 229 -14.60 -0.31 -8.88
C GLY A 229 -13.17 -0.06 -8.42
N ILE A 230 -12.66 -0.77 -7.40
CA ILE A 230 -11.22 -0.70 -7.08
C ILE A 230 -10.39 -1.39 -8.18
N LYS A 231 -9.19 -0.88 -8.44
CA LYS A 231 -8.28 -1.49 -9.41
C LYS A 231 -7.48 -2.62 -8.73
N SER A 232 -7.80 -3.87 -9.03
CA SER A 232 -6.91 -5.00 -8.73
C SER A 232 -5.79 -5.06 -9.79
N ARG A 233 -4.54 -5.30 -9.37
CA ARG A 233 -3.34 -5.18 -10.23
C ARG A 233 -3.30 -6.17 -11.41
N LEU A 234 -4.20 -7.16 -11.51
CA LEU A 234 -4.18 -8.19 -12.57
C LEU A 234 -5.51 -8.33 -13.35
N ARG A 235 -6.18 -7.23 -13.72
CA ARG A 235 -7.25 -7.32 -14.73
C ARG A 235 -6.70 -7.33 -16.16
N HIS A 236 -6.36 -8.52 -16.62
CA HIS A 236 -6.49 -8.91 -18.02
C HIS A 236 -7.16 -10.28 -18.08
N LEU A 237 -8.47 -10.35 -17.85
CA LEU A 237 -9.37 -11.38 -18.38
C LEU A 237 -10.81 -10.97 -18.04
N GLY A 238 -11.68 -11.06 -19.05
CA GLY A 238 -13.01 -10.47 -19.06
C GLY A 238 -13.97 -10.99 -17.98
N ASP A 239 -15.01 -10.21 -17.75
CA ASP A 239 -16.29 -10.58 -17.13
C ASP A 239 -16.32 -11.15 -15.70
N SER A 240 -15.19 -11.33 -15.01
CA SER A 240 -15.23 -11.82 -13.63
C SER A 240 -15.65 -10.71 -12.65
N LYS A 241 -16.85 -10.90 -12.08
CA LYS A 241 -17.40 -10.15 -10.92
C LYS A 241 -16.56 -10.32 -9.64
N ILE A 242 -15.55 -11.19 -9.66
CA ILE A 242 -14.68 -11.51 -8.54
C ILE A 242 -13.43 -10.62 -8.62
N LEU A 243 -13.19 -9.84 -7.57
CA LEU A 243 -12.02 -8.97 -7.46
C LEU A 243 -10.84 -9.77 -6.89
N THR A 244 -10.03 -10.38 -7.76
CA THR A 244 -8.86 -11.14 -7.32
C THR A 244 -7.73 -11.15 -8.33
N ASN A 245 -6.51 -11.36 -7.85
CA ASN A 245 -5.33 -11.66 -8.66
C ASN A 245 -4.99 -13.18 -8.63
N CYS A 246 -5.73 -13.98 -7.84
CA CYS A 246 -5.54 -15.41 -7.73
C CYS A 246 -5.97 -16.12 -9.03
N ASP A 247 -5.22 -17.14 -9.42
CA ASP A 247 -5.59 -18.01 -10.55
C ASP A 247 -6.81 -18.85 -10.17
N LEU A 248 -7.97 -18.56 -10.78
CA LEU A 248 -9.25 -19.24 -10.50
C LEU A 248 -9.28 -20.71 -10.94
N HIS A 249 -8.26 -21.19 -11.65
CA HIS A 249 -8.15 -22.59 -12.07
C HIS A 249 -7.19 -23.41 -11.19
N LYS A 250 -6.59 -22.79 -10.17
CA LYS A 250 -5.67 -23.44 -9.24
C LYS A 250 -6.13 -23.30 -7.80
N GLN A 251 -5.81 -24.32 -7.01
CA GLN A 251 -5.97 -24.26 -5.57
C GLN A 251 -5.01 -23.23 -4.96
N VAL A 252 -5.46 -22.58 -3.89
CA VAL A 252 -4.67 -21.63 -3.10
C VAL A 252 -4.38 -22.23 -1.75
N ILE A 253 -3.12 -22.21 -1.35
CA ILE A 253 -2.64 -22.67 -0.06
C ILE A 253 -2.96 -21.61 0.99
N TYR A 254 -3.65 -22.03 2.06
CA TYR A 254 -3.81 -21.27 3.28
C TYR A 254 -2.93 -21.91 4.37
N PRO A 255 -1.64 -21.53 4.47
CA PRO A 255 -0.68 -22.23 5.32
C PRO A 255 -0.93 -21.92 6.81
N GLU A 256 -0.54 -22.83 7.69
CA GLU A 256 -0.45 -22.57 9.14
C GLU A 256 0.58 -21.47 9.44
N VAL A 257 0.42 -20.72 10.54
CA VAL A 257 1.45 -19.78 11.04
C VAL A 257 2.52 -20.56 11.81
N ILE A 258 3.14 -21.54 11.15
CA ILE A 258 4.39 -22.15 11.63
C ILE A 258 5.51 -21.64 10.73
N GLU A 259 6.66 -21.28 11.33
CA GLU A 259 7.86 -20.96 10.56
C GLU A 259 8.13 -22.09 9.56
N LEU A 260 7.88 -21.81 8.27
CA LEU A 260 8.20 -22.77 7.23
C LEU A 260 9.69 -23.13 7.35
N PRO A 261 10.02 -24.44 7.46
CA PRO A 261 11.39 -24.87 7.71
C PRO A 261 12.32 -24.24 6.66
N LYS A 262 13.51 -23.83 7.10
CA LYS A 262 14.58 -23.44 6.19
C LYS A 262 14.71 -24.52 5.12
N LYS A 263 14.74 -24.12 3.84
CA LYS A 263 15.09 -24.98 2.70
C LYS A 263 16.13 -25.99 3.16
N SER A 264 15.78 -27.27 3.16
CA SER A 264 16.80 -28.31 3.21
C SER A 264 17.63 -28.14 1.93
N VAL A 265 18.90 -27.78 2.09
CA VAL A 265 19.87 -27.68 1.00
C VAL A 265 19.92 -29.04 0.32
N LEU A 266 19.32 -29.16 -0.86
CA LEU A 266 19.65 -30.25 -1.77
C LEU A 266 21.08 -29.99 -2.28
N PRO A 267 21.94 -31.02 -2.42
CA PRO A 267 23.33 -30.84 -2.83
C PRO A 267 23.39 -30.07 -4.16
N GLN A 268 24.09 -28.96 -4.14
CA GLN A 268 24.27 -28.06 -5.28
C GLN A 268 25.26 -28.72 -6.25
N GLU A 269 24.78 -29.16 -7.41
CA GLU A 269 25.66 -29.38 -8.57
C GLU A 269 25.99 -28.01 -9.17
N ASP A 270 27.29 -27.76 -9.35
CA ASP A 270 27.85 -26.50 -9.83
C ASP A 270 27.45 -26.24 -11.29
N ILE A 271 26.51 -25.31 -11.52
CA ILE A 271 26.22 -24.76 -12.85
C ILE A 271 26.78 -23.33 -12.92
N PRO A 272 27.62 -22.98 -13.92
CA PRO A 272 28.30 -21.69 -13.97
C PRO A 272 27.32 -20.52 -14.13
N TYR A 273 27.54 -19.49 -13.31
CA TYR A 273 26.77 -18.26 -13.22
C TYR A 273 26.76 -17.49 -14.55
N GLN A 274 25.65 -17.59 -15.28
CA GLN A 274 25.35 -16.71 -16.40
C GLN A 274 24.29 -15.71 -15.93
N TRP A 275 24.68 -14.44 -15.88
CA TRP A 275 23.81 -13.31 -15.53
C TRP A 275 22.47 -13.42 -16.28
N SER A 276 21.40 -13.71 -15.56
CA SER A 276 20.04 -13.79 -16.11
C SER A 276 19.12 -12.95 -15.24
N ILE A 277 18.26 -12.15 -15.89
CA ILE A 277 16.89 -11.67 -15.57
C ILE A 277 16.49 -11.39 -14.09
N PHE A 278 17.00 -12.15 -13.11
CA PHE A 278 16.84 -12.01 -11.66
C PHE A 278 17.21 -10.62 -11.11
N ASP A 279 18.26 -9.98 -11.62
CA ASP A 279 18.64 -8.64 -11.14
C ASP A 279 17.66 -7.54 -11.59
N LEU A 280 17.01 -7.73 -12.75
CA LEU A 280 15.91 -6.86 -13.18
C LEU A 280 14.66 -7.08 -12.32
N TYR A 281 14.44 -8.31 -11.83
CA TYR A 281 13.30 -8.68 -10.99
C TYR A 281 13.39 -8.13 -9.57
N LYS A 282 14.59 -8.08 -8.97
CA LYS A 282 14.81 -7.42 -7.68
C LYS A 282 14.40 -5.95 -7.71
N LEU A 283 14.61 -5.26 -8.84
CA LEU A 283 14.19 -3.88 -9.04
C LEU A 283 12.66 -3.72 -9.10
N ILE A 284 11.95 -4.63 -9.80
CA ILE A 284 10.49 -4.56 -9.95
C ILE A 284 9.76 -4.80 -8.61
N TYR A 285 10.26 -5.70 -7.76
CA TYR A 285 9.72 -5.92 -6.42
C TYR A 285 10.15 -4.83 -5.41
N PHE A 286 11.34 -4.25 -5.54
CA PHE A 286 11.76 -3.06 -4.78
C PHE A 286 10.86 -1.84 -5.09
N ILE A 287 10.44 -1.70 -6.36
CA ILE A 287 9.46 -0.71 -6.82
C ILE A 287 8.05 -1.00 -6.24
N GLN A 288 7.69 -2.25 -5.90
CA GLN A 288 6.40 -2.55 -5.26
C GLN A 288 6.21 -1.94 -3.87
N TRP A 289 7.31 -1.64 -3.16
CA TRP A 289 7.30 -0.98 -1.85
C TRP A 289 7.65 0.51 -1.90
N PHE A 290 8.36 0.98 -2.94
CA PHE A 290 8.73 2.40 -3.10
C PHE A 290 7.91 3.19 -4.12
N THR A 291 7.06 2.55 -4.91
CA THR A 291 6.09 3.24 -5.81
C THR A 291 4.66 2.71 -5.69
N PHE A 292 4.45 1.85 -4.69
CA PHE A 292 3.17 1.45 -4.10
C PHE A 292 2.77 2.48 -3.08
#